data_AF-A0AAU0GY09-F1
#
_entry.id   AF-A0AAU0GY09-F1
#
_cell.length_a   1.000
_cell.length_b   1.000
_cell.length_c   1.000
_cell.angle_alpha   90.00
_cell.angle_beta   90.00
_cell.angle_gamma   90.00
#
_symmetry.space_group_name_H-M   'P 1'
#
loop_
_entity.id
_entity.type
_entity.pdbx_description
1 polymer ?
#
loop_
_entity_poly.entity_id
_entity_poly.type
_entity_poly.pdbx_seq_one_letter_code
_entity_poly.pdbx_strand_id
1 'polypeptide(L)'
;MSLIPEYWKNFIIKNELVGEYCEIPESADLSELDGGNLKLLDEYQILNEANEFYPGIAVKKFGYIPVASCSLGSGDPYFININDGVNGNLYRIYHDAEMIDDESYNMDEAANVVLADYADLLKYLCKNGN
;
A
#
# COMPACT_ATOMS: atom_id res chain seq x y z
N MET A 1 -7.86 18.46 -7.04
CA MET A 1 -6.55 17.79 -6.92
C MET A 1 -6.81 16.30 -6.96
N SER A 2 -6.12 15.57 -7.82
CA SER A 2 -6.26 14.11 -7.89
C SER A 2 -5.67 13.50 -6.63
N LEU A 3 -6.42 12.61 -5.97
CA LEU A 3 -5.97 11.91 -4.76
C LEU A 3 -4.71 11.08 -5.00
N ILE A 4 -4.64 10.48 -6.19
CA ILE A 4 -3.53 9.62 -6.61
C ILE A 4 -2.44 10.49 -7.25
N PRO A 5 -1.20 10.45 -6.74
CA PRO A 5 -0.12 11.25 -7.29
C PRO A 5 0.30 10.77 -8.69
N GLU A 6 0.68 11.72 -9.55
CA GLU A 6 1.05 11.41 -10.96
C GLU A 6 2.23 10.45 -11.07
N TYR A 7 3.19 10.50 -10.13
CA TYR A 7 4.32 9.58 -10.13
C TYR A 7 3.90 8.12 -9.94
N TRP A 8 2.89 7.87 -9.08
CA TRP A 8 2.37 6.52 -8.86
C TRP A 8 1.63 6.04 -10.10
N LYS A 9 0.78 6.88 -10.69
CA LYS A 9 0.08 6.58 -11.94
C LYS A 9 1.06 6.22 -13.06
N ASN A 10 2.11 7.02 -13.23
CA ASN A 10 3.15 6.76 -14.22
C ASN A 10 3.90 5.46 -13.93
N PHE A 11 4.19 5.16 -12.66
CA PHE A 11 4.87 3.93 -12.27
C PHE A 11 4.04 2.67 -12.59
N ILE A 12 2.75 2.64 -12.22
CA ILE A 12 1.90 1.47 -12.47
C ILE A 12 1.58 1.29 -13.96
N ILE A 13 1.35 2.38 -14.70
CA ILE A 13 1.06 2.31 -16.14
C ILE A 13 2.29 1.88 -16.93
N LYS A 14 3.45 2.49 -16.64
CA LYS A 14 4.69 2.22 -17.37
C LYS A 14 5.15 0.77 -17.24
N ASN A 15 4.89 0.15 -16.10
CA ASN A 15 5.32 -1.22 -15.79
C ASN A 15 4.17 -2.24 -15.88
N GLU A 16 2.99 -1.83 -16.40
CA GLU A 16 1.82 -2.71 -16.58
C GLU A 16 1.39 -3.46 -15.30
N LEU A 17 1.44 -2.77 -14.15
CA LEU A 17 1.30 -3.40 -12.83
C LEU A 17 -0.13 -3.52 -12.31
N VAL A 18 -1.11 -2.99 -13.03
CA VAL A 18 -2.48 -2.92 -12.55
C VAL A 18 -3.07 -4.34 -12.43
N GLY A 19 -3.47 -4.72 -11.22
CA GLY A 19 -4.01 -6.05 -10.94
C GLY A 19 -2.96 -7.15 -10.76
N GLU A 20 -1.68 -6.83 -10.95
CA GLU A 20 -0.59 -7.78 -10.75
C GLU A 20 -0.39 -8.11 -9.27
N TYR A 21 0.17 -9.29 -9.04
CA TYR A 21 0.51 -9.78 -7.70
C TYR A 21 2.00 -9.62 -7.46
N CYS A 22 2.35 -9.26 -6.24
CA CYS A 22 3.71 -9.21 -5.77
C CYS A 22 3.80 -10.00 -4.45
N GLU A 23 4.93 -10.69 -4.27
CA GLU A 23 5.23 -11.46 -3.06
C GLU A 23 6.55 -10.95 -2.49
N ILE A 24 6.44 -10.14 -1.44
CA ILE A 24 7.59 -9.64 -0.68
C ILE A 24 8.01 -10.74 0.29
N PRO A 25 9.23 -11.28 0.17
CA PRO A 25 9.74 -12.27 1.12
C PRO A 25 10.00 -11.62 2.48
N GLU A 26 9.91 -12.41 3.56
CA GLU A 26 10.23 -11.99 4.93
C GLU A 26 11.58 -11.27 5.03
N SER A 27 12.60 -11.73 4.30
CA SER A 27 13.94 -11.13 4.32
C SER A 27 14.02 -9.72 3.71
N ALA A 28 12.99 -9.28 2.98
CA ALA A 28 12.89 -7.96 2.39
C ALA A 28 11.85 -7.06 3.09
N ASP A 29 11.01 -7.64 3.95
CA ASP A 29 9.95 -6.92 4.64
C ASP A 29 10.51 -6.17 5.85
N LEU A 30 10.48 -4.84 5.79
CA LEU A 30 10.95 -3.99 6.89
C LEU A 30 9.94 -3.89 8.05
N SER A 31 8.72 -4.44 7.90
CA SER A 31 7.69 -4.44 8.94
C SER A 31 7.89 -5.55 9.98
N GLU A 32 8.98 -6.32 9.88
CA GLU A 32 9.35 -7.42 10.77
C GLU A 32 8.29 -8.54 10.88
N LEU A 33 7.43 -8.65 9.85
CA LEU A 33 6.45 -9.74 9.67
C LEU A 33 6.93 -10.79 8.66
N ASP A 34 6.17 -11.89 8.52
CA ASP A 34 6.38 -13.02 7.58
C ASP A 34 6.18 -12.64 6.08
N GLY A 35 6.67 -11.47 5.66
CA GLY A 35 6.55 -10.98 4.28
C GLY A 35 5.18 -10.39 3.95
N GLY A 36 4.93 -10.19 2.65
CA GLY A 36 3.74 -9.50 2.15
C GLY A 36 3.26 -10.02 0.81
N ASN A 37 2.03 -10.54 0.79
CA ASN A 37 1.32 -10.92 -0.42
C ASN A 37 0.35 -9.81 -0.81
N LEU A 38 0.67 -9.10 -1.90
CA LEU A 38 -0.05 -7.89 -2.27
C LEU A 38 -0.53 -7.95 -3.73
N LYS A 39 -1.73 -7.42 -3.94
CA LYS A 39 -2.33 -7.21 -5.26
C LYS A 39 -2.40 -5.72 -5.52
N LEU A 40 -1.78 -5.27 -6.61
CA LEU A 40 -1.76 -3.84 -6.96
C LEU A 40 -3.11 -3.40 -7.51
N LEU A 41 -3.59 -2.26 -6.99
CA LEU A 41 -4.92 -1.74 -7.25
C LEU A 41 -4.96 -0.85 -8.49
N ASP A 42 -6.08 -0.89 -9.21
CA ASP A 42 -6.38 0.10 -10.25
C ASP A 42 -6.87 1.45 -9.65
N GLU A 43 -6.94 2.50 -10.46
CA GLU A 43 -7.35 3.83 -10.00
C GLU A 43 -8.74 3.85 -9.35
N TYR A 44 -9.71 3.09 -9.87
CA TYR A 44 -11.03 3.00 -9.28
C TYR A 44 -10.97 2.33 -7.91
N GLN A 45 -10.22 1.23 -7.79
CA GLN A 45 -10.02 0.53 -6.52
C GLN A 45 -9.31 1.40 -5.48
N ILE A 46 -8.26 2.13 -5.87
CA ILE A 46 -7.56 3.06 -4.97
C ILE A 46 -8.52 4.12 -4.44
N LEU A 47 -9.35 4.71 -5.30
CA LEU A 47 -10.33 5.72 -4.90
C LEU A 47 -11.40 5.13 -3.99
N ASN A 48 -11.83 3.91 -4.26
CA ASN A 48 -12.81 3.18 -3.46
C ASN A 48 -12.27 2.89 -2.06
N GLU A 49 -11.10 2.26 -1.95
CA GLU A 49 -10.44 1.96 -0.67
C GLU A 49 -10.16 3.23 0.15
N ALA A 50 -9.74 4.32 -0.50
CA ALA A 50 -9.43 5.56 0.21
C ALA A 50 -10.67 6.33 0.68
N ASN A 51 -11.86 6.09 0.12
CA ASN A 51 -13.06 6.88 0.42
C ASN A 51 -14.18 6.11 1.09
N GLU A 52 -14.23 4.78 0.92
CA GLU A 52 -15.33 3.94 1.41
C GLU A 52 -14.88 2.87 2.43
N PHE A 53 -13.56 2.62 2.58
CA PHE A 53 -13.06 1.56 3.45
C PHE A 53 -12.02 2.07 4.47
N TYR A 54 -12.07 1.52 5.67
CA TYR A 54 -10.98 1.65 6.64
C TYR A 54 -9.84 0.68 6.24
N PRO A 55 -8.57 0.97 6.56
CA PRO A 55 -8.08 2.18 7.18
C PRO A 55 -8.01 3.40 6.23
N GLY A 56 -8.25 3.23 4.93
CA GLY A 56 -8.11 4.27 3.90
C GLY A 56 -8.80 5.60 4.23
N ILE A 57 -10.03 5.57 4.72
CA ILE A 57 -10.80 6.76 5.15
C ILE A 57 -10.03 7.58 6.20
N ALA A 58 -9.47 6.90 7.21
CA ALA A 58 -8.83 7.53 8.37
C ALA A 58 -7.43 8.08 8.02
N VAL A 59 -6.69 7.37 7.15
CA VAL A 59 -5.27 7.65 6.92
C VAL A 59 -5.00 8.60 5.75
N LYS A 60 -5.98 8.79 4.85
CA LYS A 60 -5.85 9.71 3.72
C LYS A 60 -5.54 11.16 4.13
N LYS A 61 -6.05 11.60 5.29
CA LYS A 61 -5.81 12.94 5.83
C LYS A 61 -4.35 13.18 6.22
N PHE A 62 -3.59 12.10 6.42
CA PHE A 62 -2.15 12.12 6.70
C PHE A 62 -1.29 11.87 5.44
N GLY A 63 -1.92 11.78 4.26
CA GLY A 63 -1.22 11.60 2.99
C GLY A 63 -1.03 10.15 2.55
N TYR A 64 -1.57 9.17 3.29
CA TYR A 64 -1.49 7.76 2.90
C TYR A 64 -2.55 7.41 1.87
N ILE A 65 -2.11 6.87 0.74
CA ILE A 65 -2.98 6.45 -0.37
C ILE A 65 -2.86 4.93 -0.52
N PRO A 66 -3.98 4.18 -0.49
CA PRO A 66 -3.94 2.73 -0.69
C PRO A 66 -3.51 2.45 -2.13
N VAL A 67 -2.58 1.52 -2.30
CA VAL A 67 -2.01 1.17 -3.61
C VAL A 67 -2.02 -0.33 -3.87
N ALA A 68 -2.09 -1.13 -2.82
CA ALA A 68 -2.22 -2.57 -2.90
C ALA A 68 -3.15 -3.07 -1.79
N SER A 69 -3.79 -4.22 -1.99
CA SER A 69 -4.50 -4.94 -0.94
C SER A 69 -3.82 -6.28 -0.66
N CYS A 70 -4.00 -6.83 0.55
CA CYS A 70 -3.54 -8.18 0.84
C CYS A 70 -4.32 -9.20 0.00
N SER A 71 -3.62 -9.99 -0.83
CA SER A 71 -4.25 -11.00 -1.69
C SER A 71 -4.70 -12.26 -0.94
N LEU A 72 -4.17 -12.49 0.28
CA LEU A 72 -4.51 -13.63 1.13
C LEU A 72 -5.73 -13.38 2.04
N GLY A 73 -6.28 -12.17 2.02
CA GLY A 73 -7.47 -11.83 2.80
C GLY A 73 -7.22 -11.58 4.29
N SER A 74 -5.98 -11.27 4.70
CA SER A 74 -5.72 -10.78 6.07
C SER A 74 -6.42 -9.46 6.36
N GLY A 75 -6.67 -8.68 5.29
CA GLY A 75 -7.36 -7.40 5.33
C GLY A 75 -6.44 -6.19 5.22
N ASP A 76 -5.16 -6.31 5.61
CA ASP A 76 -4.28 -5.14 5.73
C ASP A 76 -3.85 -4.60 4.36
N PRO A 77 -4.24 -3.37 3.99
CA PRO A 77 -3.83 -2.78 2.73
C PRO A 77 -2.44 -2.16 2.83
N TYR A 78 -1.86 -1.92 1.65
CA TYR A 78 -0.56 -1.30 1.49
C TYR A 78 -0.71 0.09 0.90
N PHE A 79 0.11 1.01 1.37
CA PHE A 79 -0.03 2.44 1.14
C PHE A 79 1.29 3.06 0.69
N ILE A 80 1.21 4.10 -0.13
CA ILE A 80 2.28 5.09 -0.28
C ILE A 80 1.92 6.35 0.50
N ASN A 81 2.91 7.13 0.92
CA ASN A 81 2.67 8.47 1.46
C ASN A 81 3.02 9.53 0.41
N ILE A 82 2.09 10.43 0.09
CA ILE A 82 2.32 11.52 -0.88
C ILE A 82 3.42 12.49 -0.43
N ASN A 83 3.70 12.55 0.87
CA ASN A 83 4.74 13.40 1.44
C ASN A 83 6.15 12.84 1.19
N ASP A 84 6.28 11.54 0.92
CA ASP A 84 7.58 10.90 0.60
C ASP A 84 7.98 11.14 -0.86
N GLY A 85 6.99 11.26 -1.74
CA GLY A 85 7.18 11.51 -3.16
C GLY A 85 7.63 10.27 -3.96
N VAL A 86 8.36 10.53 -5.04
CA VAL A 86 8.80 9.48 -5.97
C VAL A 86 9.79 8.56 -5.28
N ASN A 87 9.61 7.24 -5.44
CA ASN A 87 10.42 6.20 -4.80
C ASN A 87 10.42 6.28 -3.26
N GLY A 88 9.32 6.80 -2.70
CA GLY A 88 9.07 6.78 -1.26
C GLY A 88 8.80 5.38 -0.72
N ASN A 89 8.54 5.31 0.58
CA ASN A 89 8.30 4.05 1.25
C ASN A 89 6.98 3.41 0.80
N LEU A 90 6.94 2.07 0.87
CA LEU A 90 5.70 1.31 0.90
C LEU A 90 5.37 0.99 2.35
N TYR A 91 4.15 1.27 2.76
CA TYR A 91 3.65 1.02 4.11
C TYR A 91 2.61 -0.10 4.11
N ARG A 92 2.50 -0.81 5.22
CA ARG A 92 1.36 -1.66 5.59
C ARG A 92 0.65 -0.97 6.74
N ILE A 93 -0.66 -0.77 6.60
CA ILE A 93 -1.46 -0.17 7.67
C ILE A 93 -2.45 -1.21 8.18
N TYR A 94 -2.38 -1.52 9.47
CA TYR A 94 -3.18 -2.59 10.04
C TYR A 94 -4.63 -2.15 10.30
N HIS A 95 -5.58 -3.04 9.98
CA HIS A 95 -6.99 -2.80 10.27
C HIS A 95 -7.28 -2.75 11.77
N ASP A 96 -6.61 -3.61 12.53
CA ASP A 96 -6.85 -3.84 13.97
C ASP A 96 -5.98 -2.92 14.85
N ALA A 97 -5.27 -1.95 14.25
CA ALA A 97 -4.45 -1.02 15.00
C ALA A 97 -5.30 -0.18 15.96
N GLU A 98 -4.71 0.19 17.10
CA GLU A 98 -5.38 1.01 18.11
C GLU A 98 -5.83 2.35 17.50
N MET A 99 -7.11 2.66 17.71
CA MET A 99 -7.69 3.94 17.34
C MET A 99 -7.53 4.93 18.50
N ILE A 100 -7.01 6.11 18.22
CA ILE A 100 -6.91 7.23 19.19
C ILE A 100 -8.32 7.79 19.46
N ASP A 101 -9.17 7.80 18.43
CA ASP A 101 -10.56 8.25 18.44
C ASP A 101 -11.36 7.51 17.35
N ASP A 102 -12.69 7.65 17.32
CA ASP A 102 -13.58 6.99 16.36
C ASP A 102 -13.20 7.22 14.87
N GLU A 103 -12.31 8.17 14.55
CA GLU A 103 -11.95 8.55 13.18
C GLU A 103 -10.43 8.53 12.90
N SER A 104 -9.58 8.08 13.84
CA SER A 104 -8.12 8.20 13.73
C SER A 104 -7.37 7.01 14.34
N TYR A 105 -6.44 6.45 13.58
CA TYR A 105 -5.47 5.47 14.06
C TYR A 105 -4.30 6.13 14.80
N ASN A 106 -3.72 5.41 15.75
CA ASN A 106 -2.37 5.69 16.22
C ASN A 106 -1.36 5.34 15.13
N MET A 107 -0.95 6.33 14.33
CA MET A 107 -0.11 6.10 13.16
C MET A 107 1.28 5.54 13.50
N ASP A 108 1.80 5.80 14.70
CA ASP A 108 3.07 5.23 15.18
C ASP A 108 2.98 3.70 15.38
N GLU A 109 1.78 3.16 15.60
CA GLU A 109 1.55 1.72 15.75
C GLU A 109 0.91 1.09 14.51
N ALA A 110 0.05 1.85 13.83
CA ALA A 110 -0.75 1.35 12.72
C ALA A 110 0.06 1.19 11.44
N ALA A 111 1.02 2.08 11.17
CA ALA A 111 1.73 2.12 9.89
C ALA A 111 3.17 1.62 10.04
N ASN A 112 3.47 0.51 9.36
CA ASN A 112 4.82 -0.03 9.29
C ASN A 112 5.38 0.06 7.87
N VAL A 113 6.66 0.39 7.78
CA VAL A 113 7.38 0.41 6.49
C VAL A 113 7.61 -1.03 6.07
N VAL A 114 7.19 -1.39 4.86
CA VAL A 114 7.41 -2.71 4.24
C VAL A 114 8.62 -2.64 3.30
N LEU A 115 8.70 -1.58 2.49
CA LEU A 115 9.83 -1.30 1.60
C LEU A 115 10.24 0.15 1.74
N ALA A 116 11.54 0.42 1.71
CA ALA A 116 12.06 1.79 1.70
C ALA A 116 11.88 2.49 0.34
N ASP A 117 11.65 1.73 -0.72
CA ASP A 117 11.36 2.22 -2.07
C ASP A 117 10.25 1.35 -2.69
N TYR A 118 9.08 1.93 -2.96
CA TYR A 118 7.98 1.19 -3.58
C TYR A 118 8.35 0.64 -4.97
N ALA A 119 9.36 1.19 -5.65
CA ALA A 119 9.80 0.68 -6.95
C ALA A 119 10.39 -0.74 -6.84
N ASP A 120 10.80 -1.16 -5.64
CA ASP A 120 11.27 -2.52 -5.39
C ASP A 120 10.19 -3.58 -5.55
N LEU A 121 8.91 -3.20 -5.60
CA LEU A 121 7.81 -4.08 -6.00
C LEU A 121 8.10 -4.81 -7.32
N LEU A 122 8.79 -4.17 -8.27
CA LEU A 122 9.17 -4.78 -9.55
C LEU A 122 10.06 -6.03 -9.39
N LYS A 123 10.84 -6.11 -8.30
CA LYS A 123 11.69 -7.27 -7.99
C LYS A 123 10.87 -8.46 -7.50
N TYR A 124 9.68 -8.20 -6.97
CA TYR A 124 8.83 -9.14 -6.27
C TYR A 124 7.56 -9.50 -7.04
N LEU A 125 7.46 -9.08 -8.31
CA LEU A 125 6.35 -9.46 -9.19
C LEU A 125 6.27 -10.98 -9.29
N CYS A 126 5.09 -11.53 -8.96
CA CYS A 126 4.76 -12.92 -9.19
C CYS A 126 4.69 -13.13 -10.70
N LYS A 127 5.78 -13.55 -11.32
CA LYS A 127 5.75 -13.94 -12.73
C LYS A 127 4.77 -15.10 -12.83
N ASN A 128 3.64 -14.87 -13.49
CA ASN A 128 2.82 -15.97 -13.99
C ASN A 128 3.75 -16.86 -14.81
N GLY A 129 4.11 -18.01 -14.25
CA GLY A 129 4.88 -19.01 -14.94
C GLY A 129 4.14 -19.37 -16.21
N ASN A 130 4.83 -19.24 -17.34
CA ASN A 130 4.39 -19.77 -18.64
C ASN A 130 3.97 -21.23 -18.53
#